data_AF-A0A2Z5MRE0-F1
#
_entry.id   AF-A0A2Z5MRE0-F1
#
_cell.length_a   1.000
_cell.length_b   1.000
_cell.length_c   1.000
_cell.angle_alpha   90.00
_cell.angle_beta   90.00
_cell.angle_gamma   90.00
#
_symmetry.space_group_name_H-M   'P 1'
#
loop_
_entity.id
_entity.type
_entity.pdbx_description
1 polymer ?
#
loop_
_entity_poly.entity_id
_entity_poly.type
_entity_poly.pdbx_seq_one_letter_code
_entity_poly.pdbx_strand_id
1 'polypeptide(L)'
;MATRDAMHGTSLIEAMLAIALLAAVMLAVAGSQLAMARVQRATIWRERALWLADARIERSHAGAGGDDGLAALAVASLPGGAMTLNDGPGGVRYAVVGWRGSDVVASPRCEAAGMSAQPPSCVRIPFREAGADER
;
A
#
# COMPACT_ATOMS: atom_id res chain seq x y z
N MET A 1 -31.47 -14.21 -59.39
CA MET A 1 -31.49 -13.19 -58.31
C MET A 1 -31.58 -13.93 -56.99
N ALA A 2 -30.45 -14.39 -56.42
CA ALA A 2 -30.41 -15.09 -55.11
C ALA A 2 -28.97 -15.30 -54.58
N THR A 3 -28.08 -14.30 -54.69
CA THR A 3 -26.69 -14.43 -54.15
C THR A 3 -26.20 -13.21 -53.38
N ARG A 4 -26.97 -12.11 -53.33
CA ARG A 4 -26.56 -10.89 -52.61
C ARG A 4 -26.87 -10.93 -51.11
N ASP A 5 -27.92 -11.64 -50.68
CA ASP A 5 -28.30 -11.73 -49.26
C ASP A 5 -27.40 -12.70 -48.45
N ALA A 6 -26.92 -13.77 -49.08
CA ALA A 6 -26.06 -14.75 -48.41
C ALA A 6 -24.68 -14.18 -48.00
N MET A 7 -24.10 -13.27 -48.81
CA MET A 7 -22.82 -12.60 -48.52
C MET A 7 -22.94 -11.49 -47.46
N HIS A 8 -24.11 -10.84 -47.34
CA HIS A 8 -24.33 -9.82 -46.31
C HIS A 8 -24.52 -10.45 -44.92
N GLY A 9 -25.15 -11.62 -44.85
CA GLY A 9 -25.29 -12.37 -43.59
C GLY A 9 -23.95 -12.80 -43.00
N THR A 10 -23.00 -13.26 -43.82
CA THR A 10 -21.65 -13.65 -43.36
C THR A 10 -20.82 -12.44 -42.96
N SER A 11 -20.89 -11.34 -43.71
CA SER A 11 -20.17 -10.09 -43.40
C SER A 11 -20.66 -9.44 -42.09
N LEU A 12 -21.98 -9.46 -41.84
CA LEU A 12 -22.54 -8.91 -40.59
C LEU A 12 -22.21 -9.78 -39.37
N ILE A 13 -22.24 -11.11 -39.51
CA ILE A 13 -21.79 -12.02 -38.44
C ILE A 13 -20.30 -11.83 -38.15
N GLU A 14 -19.48 -11.69 -39.18
CA GLU A 14 -18.04 -11.45 -39.03
C GLU A 14 -17.76 -10.10 -38.35
N ALA A 15 -18.46 -9.03 -38.76
CA ALA A 15 -18.35 -7.73 -38.11
C ALA A 15 -18.80 -7.78 -36.65
N MET A 16 -19.93 -8.44 -36.36
CA MET A 16 -20.42 -8.61 -34.99
C MET A 16 -19.47 -9.44 -34.14
N LEU A 17 -18.84 -10.48 -34.72
CA LEU A 17 -17.84 -11.29 -34.05
C LEU A 17 -16.57 -10.47 -33.76
N ALA A 18 -16.08 -9.71 -34.73
CA ALA A 18 -14.93 -8.83 -34.55
C ALA A 18 -15.19 -7.79 -33.44
N ILE A 19 -16.37 -7.18 -33.43
CA ILE A 19 -16.78 -6.24 -32.38
C ILE A 19 -16.86 -6.95 -31.02
N ALA A 20 -17.46 -8.14 -30.96
CA ALA A 20 -17.55 -8.90 -29.72
C ALA A 20 -16.16 -9.29 -29.17
N LEU A 21 -15.24 -9.71 -30.04
CA LEU A 21 -13.87 -10.05 -29.67
C LEU A 21 -13.10 -8.81 -29.21
N LEU A 22 -13.20 -7.69 -29.91
CA LEU A 22 -12.60 -6.43 -29.49
C LEU A 22 -13.13 -5.97 -28.13
N ALA A 23 -14.45 -6.05 -27.92
CA ALA A 23 -15.06 -5.72 -26.64
C ALA A 23 -14.56 -6.63 -25.51
N ALA A 24 -14.47 -7.95 -25.74
CA ALA A 24 -13.95 -8.91 -24.77
C ALA A 24 -12.48 -8.63 -24.43
N VAL A 25 -11.64 -8.33 -25.42
CA VAL A 25 -10.23 -7.97 -25.21
C VAL A 25 -10.11 -6.69 -24.39
N MET A 26 -10.88 -5.65 -24.73
CA MET A 26 -10.88 -4.39 -23.98
C MET A 26 -11.32 -4.58 -22.52
N LEU A 27 -12.31 -5.43 -22.28
CA LEU A 27 -12.76 -5.77 -20.92
C LEU A 27 -11.66 -6.51 -20.13
N ALA A 28 -10.96 -7.45 -20.76
CA ALA A 28 -9.85 -8.16 -20.14
C ALA A 28 -8.68 -7.22 -19.80
N VAL A 29 -8.34 -6.28 -20.68
CA VAL A 29 -7.30 -5.26 -20.45
C VAL A 29 -7.69 -4.34 -19.30
N ALA A 30 -8.91 -3.80 -19.31
CA ALA A 30 -9.39 -2.93 -18.24
C ALA A 30 -9.43 -3.64 -16.89
N GLY A 31 -9.87 -4.90 -16.85
CA GLY A 31 -9.84 -5.74 -15.65
C GLY A 31 -8.42 -5.93 -15.11
N SER A 32 -7.46 -6.17 -15.99
CA SER A 32 -6.04 -6.34 -15.63
C SER A 32 -5.42 -5.06 -15.07
N GLN A 33 -5.70 -3.91 -15.71
CA GLN A 33 -5.24 -2.60 -15.22
C GLN A 33 -5.82 -2.27 -13.85
N LEU A 34 -7.11 -2.57 -13.64
CA LEU A 34 -7.78 -2.34 -12.36
C LEU A 34 -7.21 -3.23 -11.26
N ALA A 35 -6.91 -4.50 -11.55
CA ALA A 35 -6.24 -5.39 -10.62
C ALA A 35 -4.84 -4.85 -10.24
N MET A 36 -4.05 -4.42 -11.23
CA MET A 36 -2.72 -3.87 -10.99
C MET A 36 -2.75 -2.57 -10.18
N ALA A 37 -3.68 -1.66 -10.49
CA ALA A 37 -3.86 -0.42 -9.74
C ALA A 37 -4.22 -0.66 -8.27
N ARG A 38 -4.98 -1.74 -7.97
CA ARG A 38 -5.28 -2.12 -6.57
C ARG A 38 -4.04 -2.60 -5.83
N VAL A 39 -3.19 -3.40 -6.48
CA VAL A 39 -1.94 -3.90 -5.89
C VAL A 39 -0.96 -2.76 -5.60
N GLN A 40 -0.82 -1.80 -6.52
CA GLN A 40 0.09 -0.66 -6.36
C GLN A 40 -0.25 0.26 -5.17
N ARG A 41 -1.53 0.38 -4.80
CA ARG A 41 -1.91 1.21 -3.64
C ARG A 41 -1.32 0.67 -2.35
N ALA A 42 -1.29 -0.65 -2.18
CA ALA A 42 -0.72 -1.25 -0.97
C ALA A 42 0.80 -1.00 -0.87
N THR A 43 1.52 -1.03 -1.99
CA THR A 43 2.98 -0.82 -2.01
C THR A 43 3.34 0.63 -1.72
N ILE A 44 2.65 1.59 -2.33
CA ILE A 44 2.94 3.02 -2.13
C ILE A 44 2.72 3.42 -0.66
N TRP A 45 1.72 2.84 0.03
CA TRP A 45 1.43 3.24 1.42
C TRP A 45 2.53 2.72 2.34
N ARG A 46 3.05 1.53 2.03
CA ARG A 46 4.18 0.93 2.75
C ARG A 46 5.47 1.73 2.54
N GLU A 47 5.74 2.17 1.32
CA GLU A 47 6.87 3.07 1.03
C GLU A 47 6.77 4.37 1.81
N ARG A 48 5.60 5.03 1.80
CA ARG A 48 5.38 6.25 2.60
C ARG A 48 5.56 6.00 4.10
N ALA A 49 5.08 4.86 4.60
CA ALA A 49 5.26 4.50 6.00
C ALA A 49 6.74 4.26 6.37
N LEU A 50 7.54 3.69 5.46
CA LEU A 50 8.99 3.53 5.64
C LEU A 50 9.69 4.90 5.73
N TRP A 51 9.40 5.81 4.80
CA TRP A 51 9.95 7.17 4.83
C TRP A 51 9.57 7.93 6.11
N LEU A 52 8.34 7.77 6.59
CA LEU A 52 7.88 8.39 7.83
C LEU A 52 8.56 7.79 9.08
N ALA A 53 8.78 6.47 9.10
CA ALA A 53 9.48 5.80 10.19
C ALA A 53 10.96 6.24 10.25
N ASP A 54 11.60 6.34 9.10
CA ASP A 54 12.98 6.82 8.96
C ASP A 54 13.11 8.28 9.44
N ALA A 55 12.22 9.17 8.97
CA ALA A 55 12.18 10.56 9.43
C ALA A 55 11.99 10.67 10.96
N ARG A 56 11.23 9.76 11.58
CA ARG A 56 11.04 9.73 13.03
C ARG A 56 12.32 9.32 13.77
N ILE A 57 13.07 8.38 13.21
CA ILE A 57 14.37 7.94 13.72
C ILE A 57 15.36 9.10 13.64
N GLU A 58 15.51 9.73 12.48
CA GLU A 58 16.40 10.88 12.30
C GLU A 58 16.06 12.04 13.25
N ARG A 59 14.76 12.35 13.42
CA ARG A 59 14.30 13.35 14.40
C ARG A 59 14.68 13.00 15.83
N SER A 60 14.59 11.72 16.19
CA SER A 60 14.98 11.30 17.54
C SER A 60 16.48 11.43 17.79
N HIS A 61 17.30 11.15 16.78
CA HIS A 61 18.74 11.39 16.86
C HIS A 61 19.10 12.87 16.94
N ALA A 62 18.34 13.73 16.28
CA ALA A 62 18.50 15.19 16.35
C ALA A 62 18.11 15.79 17.73
N GLY A 63 17.65 14.97 18.69
CA GLY A 63 17.24 15.44 20.01
C GLY A 63 15.94 16.25 20.01
N ALA A 64 15.17 16.21 18.92
CA ALA A 64 13.86 16.83 18.85
C ALA A 64 12.87 16.03 19.74
N GLY A 65 12.72 16.47 20.99
CA GLY A 65 11.73 15.95 21.92
C GLY A 65 10.36 16.62 21.69
N GLY A 66 9.31 15.82 21.48
CA GLY A 66 7.92 16.30 21.40
C GLY A 66 7.22 16.11 20.04
N ASP A 67 6.00 16.67 19.93
CA ASP A 67 5.16 16.67 18.73
C ASP A 67 5.84 17.44 17.59
N ASP A 68 6.53 16.67 16.76
CA ASP A 68 7.34 17.14 15.66
C ASP A 68 6.52 17.16 14.34
N GLY A 69 5.20 17.05 14.46
CA GLY A 69 4.25 17.01 13.35
C GLY A 69 4.30 15.73 12.51
N LEU A 70 5.20 14.76 12.79
CA LEU A 70 5.24 13.52 12.01
C LEU A 70 4.00 12.65 12.25
N ALA A 71 3.43 12.68 13.45
CA ALA A 71 2.18 11.99 13.72
C ALA A 71 1.02 12.57 12.87
N ALA A 72 0.93 13.89 12.75
CA ALA A 72 -0.04 14.56 11.88
C ALA A 72 0.22 14.27 10.39
N LEU A 73 1.49 14.24 9.98
CA LEU A 73 1.88 13.88 8.62
C LEU A 73 1.53 12.44 8.29
N ALA A 74 1.65 11.52 9.25
CA ALA A 74 1.22 10.13 9.08
C ALA A 74 -0.31 10.03 8.88
N VAL A 75 -1.11 10.76 9.67
CA VAL A 75 -2.58 10.85 9.49
C VAL A 75 -2.94 11.40 8.11
N ALA A 76 -2.21 12.41 7.63
CA ALA A 76 -2.47 13.03 6.33
C ALA A 76 -2.00 12.18 5.14
N SER A 77 -0.93 11.40 5.31
CA SER A 77 -0.27 10.69 4.21
C SER A 77 -0.74 9.25 4.05
N LEU A 78 -1.38 8.68 5.07
CA LEU A 78 -1.82 7.29 5.14
C LEU A 78 -3.29 7.19 5.55
N PRO A 79 -4.05 6.24 5.00
CA PRO A 79 -5.46 6.07 5.36
C PRO A 79 -5.57 5.61 6.83
N GLY A 80 -6.18 6.43 7.68
CA GLY A 80 -6.24 6.14 9.12
C GLY A 80 -4.85 5.98 9.74
N GLY A 81 -3.88 6.74 9.24
CA GLY A 81 -2.48 6.67 9.65
C GLY A 81 -2.30 6.95 11.14
N ALA A 82 -1.35 6.25 11.76
CA ALA A 82 -0.91 6.48 13.13
C ALA A 82 0.59 6.24 13.23
N MET A 83 1.25 6.96 14.13
CA MET A 83 2.68 6.81 14.40
C MET A 83 2.91 6.74 15.91
N THR A 84 3.74 5.79 16.34
CA THR A 84 4.18 5.68 17.73
C THR A 84 5.67 5.38 17.80
N LEU A 85 6.27 5.73 18.93
CA LEU A 85 7.55 5.20 19.37
C LEU A 85 7.30 4.22 20.49
N ASN A 86 7.85 3.02 20.38
CA ASN A 86 7.74 2.00 21.41
C ASN A 86 9.14 1.68 21.94
N ASP A 87 9.25 1.60 23.26
CA ASP A 87 10.48 1.12 23.89
C ASP A 87 10.61 -0.39 23.75
N GLY A 88 11.86 -0.84 23.68
CA GLY A 88 12.26 -2.22 23.53
C GLY A 88 13.32 -2.64 24.55
N PRO A 89 13.59 -3.95 24.65
CA PRO A 89 14.63 -4.45 25.52
C PRO A 89 16.02 -3.97 25.05
N GLY A 90 16.94 -3.82 26.01
CA GLY A 90 18.35 -3.53 25.73
C GLY A 90 18.60 -2.18 25.07
N GLY A 91 17.79 -1.15 25.37
CA GLY A 91 17.96 0.21 24.84
C GLY A 91 17.64 0.34 23.35
N VAL A 92 16.96 -0.65 22.76
CA VAL A 92 16.40 -0.55 21.41
C VAL A 92 15.05 0.13 21.51
N ARG A 93 14.78 1.09 20.63
CA ARG A 93 13.43 1.63 20.41
C ARG A 93 12.91 1.23 19.05
N TYR A 94 11.61 1.41 18.84
CA TYR A 94 10.94 1.07 17.60
C TYR A 94 10.13 2.26 17.10
N ALA A 95 10.39 2.69 15.87
CA ALA A 95 9.48 3.56 15.14
C ALA A 95 8.41 2.70 14.49
N VAL A 96 7.15 2.93 14.86
CA VAL A 96 6.00 2.18 14.34
C VAL A 96 5.08 3.12 13.58
N VAL A 97 4.81 2.81 12.32
CA VAL A 97 3.88 3.57 11.47
C VAL A 97 2.82 2.60 10.96
N GLY A 98 1.58 2.82 11.36
CA GLY A 98 0.42 2.02 10.99
C GLY A 98 -0.53 2.76 10.05
N TRP A 99 -1.27 2.01 9.25
CA TRP A 99 -2.39 2.50 8.46
C TRP A 99 -3.53 1.48 8.47
N ARG A 100 -4.72 1.93 8.10
CA ARG A 100 -5.89 1.07 7.93
C ARG A 100 -5.63 0.09 6.79
N GLY A 101 -5.40 -1.17 7.14
CA GLY A 101 -5.56 -2.31 6.24
C GLY A 101 -7.05 -2.63 6.03
N SER A 102 -7.37 -3.56 5.14
CA SER A 102 -8.76 -3.83 4.79
C SER A 102 -9.66 -4.33 5.92
N ASP A 103 -9.15 -4.78 7.09
CA ASP A 103 -10.05 -5.26 8.17
C ASP A 103 -9.50 -5.34 9.61
N VAL A 104 -8.34 -4.77 9.96
CA VAL A 104 -7.82 -4.90 11.33
C VAL A 104 -7.33 -3.56 11.87
N VAL A 105 -7.86 -3.18 13.04
CA VAL A 105 -7.29 -2.12 13.89
C VAL A 105 -5.81 -2.46 14.08
N ALA A 106 -4.92 -1.58 13.60
CA ALA A 106 -3.48 -1.82 13.67
C ALA A 106 -3.07 -2.20 15.10
N SER A 107 -2.66 -3.46 15.28
CA SER A 107 -2.05 -3.90 16.54
C SER A 107 -0.81 -3.04 16.79
N PRO A 108 -0.62 -2.49 18.01
CA PRO A 108 0.51 -1.62 18.33
C PRO A 108 1.87 -2.32 18.19
N ARG A 109 1.89 -3.65 18.00
CA ARG A 109 3.11 -4.46 17.84
C ARG A 109 3.45 -4.82 16.40
N CYS A 110 2.62 -4.47 15.41
CA CYS A 110 2.80 -4.96 14.03
C CYS A 110 2.89 -6.49 13.91
N GLU A 111 2.30 -7.24 14.85
CA GLU A 111 2.50 -8.68 14.99
C GLU A 111 1.57 -9.54 14.09
N ALA A 112 0.73 -8.93 13.24
CA ALA A 112 -0.17 -9.68 12.36
C ALA A 112 0.52 -10.36 11.15
N ALA A 113 1.85 -10.26 11.02
CA ALA A 113 2.59 -10.79 9.88
C ALA A 113 2.69 -12.34 9.85
N GLY A 114 2.37 -13.02 10.95
CA GLY A 114 2.58 -14.48 11.06
C GLY A 114 1.44 -15.37 10.56
N MET A 115 0.22 -14.84 10.38
CA MET A 115 -0.98 -15.67 10.12
C MET A 115 -1.84 -15.20 8.93
N SER A 116 -1.44 -14.13 8.24
CA SER A 116 -2.22 -13.55 7.13
C SER A 116 -1.44 -13.58 5.83
N ALA A 117 -2.09 -14.00 4.74
CA ALA A 117 -1.56 -13.86 3.38
C ALA A 117 -1.48 -12.37 2.94
N GLN A 118 -2.13 -11.47 3.68
CA GLN A 118 -2.05 -10.03 3.45
C GLN A 118 -0.87 -9.44 4.24
N PRO A 119 0.04 -8.69 3.61
CA PRO A 119 1.12 -8.01 4.31
C PRO A 119 0.55 -7.07 5.40
N PRO A 120 1.25 -6.95 6.54
CA PRO A 120 0.77 -6.14 7.65
C PRO A 120 0.62 -4.67 7.21
N SER A 121 -0.47 -4.02 7.60
CA SER A 121 -0.73 -2.60 7.33
C SER A 121 0.05 -1.67 8.26
N CYS A 122 1.27 -2.06 8.59
CA CYS A 122 2.18 -1.26 9.39
C CYS A 122 3.65 -1.62 9.11
N VAL A 123 4.53 -0.71 9.51
CA VAL A 123 5.98 -0.79 9.44
C VAL A 123 6.52 -0.58 10.86
N ARG A 124 7.53 -1.37 11.25
CA ARG A 124 8.20 -1.29 12.54
C ARG A 124 9.71 -1.38 12.32
N ILE A 125 10.44 -0.31 12.63
CA ILE A 125 11.90 -0.24 12.45
C ILE A 125 12.57 -0.10 13.82
N PRO A 126 13.43 -1.05 14.23
CA PRO A 126 14.26 -0.91 15.42
C PRO A 126 15.40 0.10 15.19
N PHE A 127 15.72 0.88 16.21
CA PHE A 127 16.90 1.76 16.24
C PHE A 127 17.38 1.97 17.68
N ARG A 128 18.57 2.54 17.85
CA ARG A 128 19.12 2.93 19.16
C ARG A 128 19.24 4.44 19.22
N GLU A 129 18.89 5.10 20.31
CA GLU A 129 19.19 6.53 20.46
C GLU A 129 20.69 6.72 20.69
N ALA A 130 21.29 7.69 20.00
CA ALA A 130 22.68 8.07 20.25
C ALA A 130 22.74 8.89 21.55
N GLY A 131 23.37 8.35 22.60
CA GLY A 131 23.63 9.12 23.83
C GLY A 131 23.41 8.41 25.18
N ALA A 132 23.54 7.08 25.29
CA ALA A 132 23.56 6.41 26.61
C ALA A 132 24.94 5.89 27.04
N ASP A 133 25.96 5.92 26.16
CA ASP A 133 27.25 5.23 26.38
C ASP A 133 28.47 6.18 26.35
N GLU A 134 28.26 7.50 26.45
CA GLU A 134 29.35 8.49 26.53
C GLU A 134 29.20 9.40 27.76
N ARG A 135 29.06 8.80 28.95
CA ARG A 135 29.24 9.49 30.25
C ARG A 135 30.40 8.91 31.02
#